data_AF-A0AA35RSS9-F1
#
_entry.id   AF-A0AA35RSS9-F1
#
_cell.length_a   1.000
_cell.length_b   1.000
_cell.length_c   1.000
_cell.angle_alpha   90.00
_cell.angle_beta   90.00
_cell.angle_gamma   90.00
#
_symmetry.space_group_name_H-M   'P 1'
#
loop_
_entity.id
_entity.type
_entity.pdbx_description
1 polymer ?
#
loop_
_entity_poly.entity_id
_entity_poly.type
_entity_poly.pdbx_seq_one_letter_code
_entity_poly.pdbx_strand_id
1 'polypeptide(L)'
;MVCNPRFSCGNDEVIVFCLMLLFRVCSGNKKDTMLVESSDPKIILSLLDGNVLSIDINTGIVLWSLSEDPILSIPDINAYRLNFLPNPQDGSIYFYNNQNLERLPLTIPELVHMSPMRSADGLLYTAMKSDMWMEIDRHSGKKLHTISSEGSMSSCPATETYTRSFFIARTAYTLRVYDSVTKEKRWDATYLEYNSYSSTPTINRDHLYFSSTTDDMLISIDPNTGNSTIYCTFGNLNLRSKEI
;
A
#
# COMPACT_ATOMS: atom_id res chain seq x y z
N MET A 1 -6.17 -8.88 -39.23
CA MET A 1 -7.35 -8.19 -38.67
C MET A 1 -6.89 -7.57 -37.36
N VAL A 2 -6.69 -6.26 -37.36
CA VAL A 2 -6.11 -5.51 -36.22
C VAL A 2 -7.27 -5.10 -35.32
N CYS A 3 -7.38 -5.72 -34.14
CA CYS A 3 -8.31 -5.29 -33.11
C CYS A 3 -7.63 -4.22 -32.27
N ASN A 4 -8.12 -3.00 -32.38
CA ASN A 4 -7.71 -1.84 -31.62
C ASN A 4 -8.58 -1.79 -30.35
N PRO A 5 -8.06 -2.00 -29.12
CA PRO A 5 -8.88 -1.83 -27.93
C PRO A 5 -8.98 -0.33 -27.63
N ARG A 6 -10.19 0.21 -27.80
CA ARG A 6 -10.58 1.49 -27.20
C ARG A 6 -10.64 1.29 -25.69
N PHE A 7 -9.67 1.84 -24.97
CA PHE A 7 -9.76 1.97 -23.52
C PHE A 7 -10.89 2.96 -23.19
N SER A 8 -11.96 2.44 -22.60
CA SER A 8 -13.00 3.24 -21.98
C SER A 8 -12.55 3.55 -20.56
N CYS A 9 -12.16 4.80 -20.30
CA CYS A 9 -11.90 5.30 -18.96
C CYS A 9 -13.25 5.50 -18.27
N GLY A 10 -13.52 4.68 -17.24
CA GLY A 10 -14.79 4.67 -16.52
C GLY A 10 -14.62 5.09 -15.06
N ASN A 11 -15.18 6.27 -14.76
CA ASN A 11 -15.76 6.79 -13.52
C ASN A 11 -14.93 6.80 -12.22
N ASP A 12 -14.88 8.01 -11.65
CA ASP A 12 -14.12 8.45 -10.48
C ASP A 12 -14.46 7.69 -9.19
N GLU A 13 -13.48 6.94 -8.67
CA GLU A 13 -13.44 6.48 -7.29
C GLU A 13 -12.22 7.04 -6.56
N VAL A 14 -12.39 7.35 -5.28
CA VAL A 14 -11.39 7.97 -4.44
C VAL A 14 -10.60 6.89 -3.71
N ILE A 15 -9.41 6.56 -4.21
CA ILE A 15 -8.47 5.69 -3.51
C ILE A 15 -7.63 6.57 -2.57
N VAL A 16 -7.99 6.63 -1.28
CA VAL A 16 -7.17 7.28 -0.25
C VAL A 16 -6.17 6.25 0.30
N PHE A 17 -4.97 6.18 -0.28
CA PHE A 17 -3.84 5.65 0.48
C PHE A 17 -3.50 6.66 1.55
N CYS A 18 -3.61 6.27 2.82
CA CYS A 18 -3.24 7.10 3.95
C CYS A 18 -1.71 7.24 3.99
N LEU A 19 -1.18 8.11 3.11
CA LEU A 19 0.19 8.58 3.10
C LEU A 19 0.11 10.11 3.07
N MET A 20 0.33 10.71 4.24
CA MET A 20 0.10 12.13 4.51
C MET A 20 1.09 13.03 3.77
N LEU A 21 0.60 13.92 2.92
CA LEU A 21 1.26 15.18 2.56
C LEU A 21 0.24 16.33 2.60
N LEU A 22 0.49 17.31 3.47
CA LEU A 22 -0.25 18.57 3.56
C LEU A 22 0.09 19.44 2.34
N PHE A 23 -0.87 19.67 1.42
CA PHE A 23 -0.74 20.70 0.39
C PHE A 23 -1.97 21.61 0.31
N ARG A 24 -1.69 22.89 0.05
CA ARG A 24 -2.61 24.04 0.05
C ARG A 24 -2.80 24.52 -1.40
N VAL A 25 -3.98 25.09 -1.72
CA VAL A 25 -4.28 26.01 -2.86
C VAL A 25 -4.62 25.28 -4.21
N CYS A 26 -5.53 25.66 -5.14
CA CYS A 26 -6.34 26.86 -5.46
C CYS A 26 -7.70 26.48 -6.12
N SER A 27 -8.61 27.46 -6.22
CA SER A 27 -10.01 27.39 -6.74
C SER A 27 -10.15 27.35 -8.27
N GLY A 28 -11.17 26.64 -8.78
CA GLY A 28 -11.62 26.70 -10.17
C GLY A 28 -13.00 26.03 -10.38
N ASN A 29 -14.04 26.85 -10.59
CA ASN A 29 -15.44 26.46 -10.84
C ASN A 29 -15.66 25.87 -12.25
N LYS A 30 -16.49 24.81 -12.37
CA LYS A 30 -17.64 24.74 -13.31
C LYS A 30 -18.48 23.46 -13.16
N LYS A 31 -19.79 23.65 -13.30
CA LYS A 31 -20.91 22.70 -13.23
C LYS A 31 -21.09 21.97 -14.57
N ASP A 32 -21.51 20.69 -14.55
CA ASP A 32 -22.75 20.21 -15.21
C ASP A 32 -22.97 18.68 -15.03
N THR A 33 -24.25 18.36 -14.90
CA THR A 33 -25.02 17.15 -14.54
C THR A 33 -24.74 15.82 -15.28
N MET A 34 -24.82 14.68 -14.56
CA MET A 34 -25.68 13.51 -14.86
C MET A 34 -25.60 12.48 -13.70
N LEU A 35 -26.66 12.36 -12.89
CA LEU A 35 -26.74 11.40 -11.78
C LEU A 35 -27.17 10.02 -12.30
N VAL A 36 -26.32 9.02 -12.10
CA VAL A 36 -26.70 7.60 -12.08
C VAL A 36 -26.38 7.11 -10.67
N GLU A 37 -27.43 7.00 -9.85
CA GLU A 37 -27.39 6.53 -8.47
C GLU A 37 -27.02 5.04 -8.41
N SER A 38 -25.76 4.77 -8.04
CA SER A 38 -25.32 3.57 -7.31
C SER A 38 -23.81 3.70 -7.10
N SER A 39 -23.39 4.60 -6.20
CA SER A 39 -21.99 4.69 -5.81
C SER A 39 -21.91 5.13 -4.36
N ASP A 40 -22.27 4.23 -3.45
CA ASP A 40 -21.92 4.41 -2.04
C ASP A 40 -20.40 4.63 -1.98
N PRO A 41 -19.92 5.78 -1.48
CA PRO A 41 -18.50 6.09 -1.54
C PRO A 41 -17.75 5.16 -0.59
N LYS A 42 -16.66 4.58 -1.08
CA LYS A 42 -15.84 3.62 -0.33
C LYS A 42 -14.43 4.15 -0.17
N ILE A 43 -13.81 3.79 0.94
CA ILE A 43 -12.38 3.97 1.19
C ILE A 43 -11.71 2.61 1.11
N ILE A 44 -10.60 2.54 0.39
CA ILE A 44 -9.71 1.38 0.41
C ILE A 44 -8.54 1.70 1.33
N LEU A 45 -8.32 0.89 2.36
CA LEU A 45 -7.27 1.08 3.36
C LEU A 45 -6.30 -0.10 3.32
N SER A 46 -5.00 0.18 3.28
CA SER A 46 -3.96 -0.83 3.45
C SER A 46 -3.41 -0.77 4.88
N LEU A 47 -3.32 -1.93 5.51
CA LEU A 47 -2.79 -2.14 6.86
C LEU A 47 -1.36 -2.69 6.81
N LEU A 48 -0.62 -2.53 7.91
CA LEU A 48 0.77 -2.96 8.03
C LEU A 48 0.96 -4.48 7.90
N ASP A 49 -0.03 -5.24 8.34
CA ASP A 49 -0.06 -6.71 8.24
C ASP A 49 -0.33 -7.21 6.81
N GLY A 50 -0.56 -6.31 5.86
CA GLY A 50 -0.82 -6.63 4.46
C GLY A 50 -2.30 -6.69 4.11
N ASN A 51 -3.20 -6.56 5.09
CA ASN A 51 -4.63 -6.57 4.82
C ASN A 51 -5.06 -5.28 4.11
N VAL A 52 -5.89 -5.44 3.09
CA VAL A 52 -6.56 -4.36 2.37
C VAL A 52 -8.05 -4.41 2.69
N LEU A 53 -8.57 -3.35 3.28
CA LEU A 53 -9.97 -3.22 3.67
C LEU A 53 -10.71 -2.30 2.73
N SER A 54 -11.98 -2.59 2.48
CA SER A 54 -12.93 -1.60 1.96
C SER A 54 -13.90 -1.20 3.04
N ILE A 55 -14.08 0.10 3.21
CA ILE A 55 -14.92 0.70 4.23
C ILE A 55 -15.93 1.61 3.55
N ASP A 56 -17.19 1.49 3.93
CA ASP A 56 -18.23 2.44 3.51
C ASP A 56 -18.03 3.79 4.20
N ILE A 57 -17.94 4.89 3.43
CA ILE A 57 -17.59 6.21 3.99
C ILE A 57 -18.67 6.75 4.95
N ASN A 58 -19.93 6.37 4.72
CA ASN A 58 -21.07 6.96 5.40
C ASN A 58 -21.33 6.25 6.73
N THR A 59 -21.17 4.93 6.74
CA THR A 59 -21.47 4.07 7.88
C THR A 59 -20.23 3.69 8.69
N GLY A 60 -19.04 3.78 8.09
CA GLY A 60 -17.80 3.31 8.70
C GLY A 60 -17.65 1.78 8.74
N ILE A 61 -18.58 1.03 8.14
CA ILE A 61 -18.58 -0.43 8.19
C ILE A 61 -17.57 -1.00 7.19
N VAL A 62 -16.78 -1.97 7.64
CA VAL A 62 -15.92 -2.79 6.77
C VAL A 62 -16.81 -3.66 5.87
N LEU A 63 -16.74 -3.43 4.57
CA LEU A 63 -17.50 -4.16 3.56
C LEU A 63 -16.85 -5.50 3.21
N TRP A 64 -15.52 -5.49 3.07
CA TRP A 64 -14.72 -6.68 2.78
C TRP A 64 -13.26 -6.47 3.20
N SER A 65 -12.52 -7.57 3.31
CA SER A 65 -11.08 -7.62 3.59
C SER A 65 -10.37 -8.57 2.63
N LEU A 66 -9.24 -8.13 2.08
CA LEU A 66 -8.32 -8.93 1.27
C LEU A 66 -7.01 -9.08 2.03
N SER A 67 -6.53 -10.31 2.20
CA SER A 67 -5.28 -10.59 2.89
C SER A 67 -4.13 -10.79 1.91
N GLU A 68 -3.07 -10.01 2.08
CA GLU A 68 -1.82 -10.08 1.31
C GLU A 68 -0.61 -10.08 2.27
N ASP A 69 0.60 -10.21 1.72
CA ASP A 69 1.84 -10.15 2.52
C ASP A 69 1.97 -8.83 3.31
N PRO A 70 2.63 -8.83 4.47
CA PRO A 70 2.81 -7.61 5.27
C PRO A 70 3.65 -6.55 4.54
N ILE A 71 3.35 -5.27 4.80
CA ILE A 71 4.03 -4.11 4.18
C ILE A 71 5.54 -4.17 4.35
N LEU A 72 5.99 -4.69 5.48
CA LEU A 72 7.39 -4.88 5.80
C LEU A 72 7.62 -6.30 6.29
N SER A 73 8.52 -7.02 5.62
CA SER A 73 8.90 -8.38 5.98
C SER A 73 10.40 -8.47 6.22
N ILE A 74 10.78 -8.94 7.42
CA ILE A 74 12.16 -9.18 7.84
C ILE A 74 12.22 -10.64 8.32
N PRO A 75 12.71 -11.58 7.49
CA PRO A 75 12.56 -13.01 7.75
C PRO A 75 13.32 -13.54 8.98
N ASP A 76 14.27 -12.79 9.53
CA ASP A 76 14.96 -13.20 10.77
C ASP A 76 15.51 -12.00 11.54
N ILE A 77 14.69 -11.37 12.38
CA ILE A 77 15.11 -10.20 13.15
C ILE A 77 16.25 -10.50 14.14
N ASN A 78 16.45 -11.76 14.51
CA ASN A 78 17.43 -12.19 15.52
C ASN A 78 18.76 -12.66 14.91
N ALA A 79 18.78 -13.13 13.67
CA ALA A 79 20.02 -13.55 13.01
C ALA A 79 20.89 -12.38 12.53
N TYR A 80 20.30 -11.22 12.28
CA TYR A 80 21.01 -10.11 11.68
C TYR A 80 21.69 -9.24 12.75
N ARG A 81 23.02 -9.20 12.70
CA ARG A 81 23.90 -8.33 13.52
C ARG A 81 23.78 -6.83 13.20
N LEU A 82 22.79 -6.42 12.41
CA LEU A 82 22.62 -5.05 11.95
C LEU A 82 21.35 -4.46 12.56
N ASN A 83 21.52 -3.32 13.20
CA ASN A 83 20.46 -2.59 13.89
C ASN A 83 19.66 -1.69 12.94
N PHE A 84 19.33 -2.19 11.75
CA PHE A 84 18.53 -1.45 10.77
C PHE A 84 17.04 -1.63 11.06
N LEU A 85 16.36 -0.50 11.22
CA LEU A 85 14.94 -0.37 11.53
C LEU A 85 14.25 0.34 10.37
N PRO A 86 13.71 -0.41 9.40
CA PRO A 86 12.97 0.19 8.30
C PRO A 86 11.60 0.70 8.76
N ASN A 87 11.23 1.86 8.26
CA ASN A 87 9.94 2.49 8.49
C ASN A 87 8.93 2.01 7.44
N PRO A 88 7.84 1.33 7.83
CA PRO A 88 6.84 0.85 6.87
C PRO A 88 6.03 1.99 6.23
N GLN A 89 6.10 3.22 6.73
CA GLN A 89 5.36 4.35 6.16
C GLN A 89 5.96 4.85 4.83
N ASP A 90 7.29 4.95 4.75
CA ASP A 90 7.99 5.58 3.62
C ASP A 90 9.20 4.78 3.12
N GLY A 91 9.46 3.62 3.71
CA GLY A 91 10.64 2.81 3.42
C GLY A 91 11.95 3.43 3.90
N SER A 92 11.94 4.52 4.68
CA SER A 92 13.17 5.07 5.26
C SER A 92 13.79 4.11 6.26
N ILE A 93 15.11 4.12 6.36
CA ILE A 93 15.84 3.19 7.22
C ILE A 93 16.47 3.98 8.35
N TYR A 94 16.26 3.52 9.57
CA TYR A 94 16.96 4.02 10.75
C TYR A 94 18.00 3.01 11.18
N PHE A 95 19.10 3.50 11.75
CA PHE A 95 20.15 2.68 12.34
C PHE A 95 20.20 2.97 13.84
N TYR A 96 20.09 1.93 14.66
CA TYR A 96 20.16 2.05 16.10
C TYR A 96 21.54 1.62 16.63
N ASN A 97 22.36 2.53 17.10
CA ASN A 97 23.71 2.22 17.59
C ASN A 97 23.79 2.08 19.12
N ASN A 98 22.98 1.20 19.71
CA ASN A 98 22.86 0.94 21.16
C ASN A 98 22.46 2.14 22.04
N GLN A 99 22.56 3.38 21.55
CA GLN A 99 22.25 4.60 22.29
C GLN A 99 21.65 5.71 21.41
N ASN A 100 22.00 5.78 20.11
CA ASN A 100 21.42 6.75 19.18
C ASN A 100 20.64 6.05 18.07
N LEU A 101 19.54 6.69 17.68
CA LEU A 101 18.77 6.35 16.50
C LEU A 101 19.07 7.38 15.42
N GLU A 102 19.63 6.94 14.31
CA GLU A 102 20.03 7.80 13.19
C GLU A 102 19.25 7.41 11.94
N ARG A 103 18.67 8.39 11.25
CA ARG A 103 18.03 8.17 9.95
C ARG A 103 19.10 8.08 8.88
N LEU A 104 19.11 7.00 8.10
CA LEU A 104 19.99 6.88 6.94
C LEU A 104 19.55 7.84 5.82
N PRO A 105 20.50 8.30 4.98
CA PRO A 105 20.20 9.25 3.91
C PRO A 105 19.38 8.66 2.76
N LEU A 106 19.29 7.33 2.66
CA LEU A 106 18.59 6.62 1.58
C LEU A 106 17.53 5.68 2.16
N THR A 107 16.41 5.60 1.46
CA THR A 107 15.29 4.67 1.69
C THR A 107 15.56 3.31 1.05
N ILE A 108 14.76 2.29 1.39
CA ILE A 108 14.80 0.98 0.73
C ILE A 108 14.60 1.12 -0.78
N PRO A 109 13.55 1.79 -1.31
CA PRO A 109 13.37 1.95 -2.75
C PRO A 109 14.58 2.60 -3.46
N GLU A 110 15.20 3.61 -2.84
CA GLU A 110 16.39 4.27 -3.41
C GLU A 110 17.60 3.33 -3.43
N LEU A 111 17.84 2.58 -2.37
CA LEU A 111 18.91 1.58 -2.32
C LEU A 111 18.69 0.44 -3.31
N VAL A 112 17.43 0.01 -3.49
CA VAL A 112 17.07 -0.97 -4.53
C VAL A 112 17.37 -0.42 -5.93
N HIS A 113 17.04 0.86 -6.18
CA HIS A 113 17.33 1.50 -7.46
C HIS A 113 18.84 1.64 -7.75
N MET A 114 19.65 1.88 -6.72
CA MET A 114 21.11 1.99 -6.84
C MET A 114 21.84 0.65 -6.88
N SER A 115 21.16 -0.45 -6.58
CA SER A 115 21.77 -1.78 -6.55
C SER A 115 21.99 -2.35 -7.96
N PRO A 116 23.02 -3.20 -8.17
CA PRO A 116 23.97 -3.72 -7.17
C PRO A 116 25.08 -2.70 -6.85
N MET A 117 25.41 -2.55 -5.56
CA MET A 117 26.46 -1.62 -5.12
C MET A 117 27.32 -2.22 -4.01
N ARG A 118 28.55 -1.70 -3.89
CA ARG A 118 29.48 -1.99 -2.80
C ARG A 118 29.76 -0.71 -2.02
N SER A 119 29.58 -0.75 -0.71
CA SER A 119 29.92 0.37 0.16
C SER A 119 31.40 0.36 0.55
N ALA A 120 31.89 1.50 1.04
CA ALA A 120 33.29 1.69 1.42
C ALA A 120 33.71 0.82 2.62
N ASP A 121 32.78 0.51 3.52
CA ASP A 121 32.95 -0.40 4.67
C ASP A 121 32.86 -1.89 4.28
N GLY A 122 32.71 -2.19 2.98
CA GLY A 122 32.79 -3.55 2.47
C GLY A 122 31.49 -4.35 2.54
N LEU A 123 30.33 -3.68 2.56
CA LEU A 123 29.03 -4.34 2.38
C LEU A 123 28.66 -4.40 0.90
N LEU A 124 28.06 -5.51 0.49
CA LEU A 124 27.53 -5.73 -0.85
C LEU A 124 26.00 -5.68 -0.78
N TYR A 125 25.41 -4.74 -1.50
CA TYR A 125 23.97 -4.57 -1.62
C TYR A 125 23.51 -5.23 -2.90
N THR A 126 22.56 -6.15 -2.76
CA THR A 126 21.83 -6.75 -3.87
C THR A 126 20.35 -6.53 -3.66
N ALA A 127 19.60 -6.34 -4.74
CA ALA A 127 18.21 -5.99 -4.63
C ALA A 127 17.36 -6.59 -5.73
N MET A 128 16.05 -6.56 -5.50
CA MET A 128 15.02 -6.95 -6.45
C MET A 128 13.85 -5.97 -6.33
N LYS A 129 13.37 -5.48 -7.47
CA LYS A 129 12.11 -4.76 -7.59
C LYS A 129 11.13 -5.66 -8.36
N SER A 130 9.98 -5.95 -7.78
CA SER A 130 8.92 -6.73 -8.43
C SER A 130 7.63 -5.94 -8.45
N ASP A 131 7.04 -5.76 -9.63
CA ASP A 131 5.77 -5.07 -9.82
C ASP A 131 4.66 -6.09 -10.09
N MET A 132 3.51 -5.93 -9.42
CA MET A 132 2.32 -6.75 -9.63
C MET A 132 1.05 -5.88 -9.69
N TRP A 133 0.09 -6.34 -10.48
CA TRP A 133 -1.26 -5.79 -10.58
C TRP A 133 -2.24 -6.83 -10.09
N MET A 134 -3.18 -6.42 -9.24
CA MET A 134 -4.26 -7.25 -8.75
C MET A 134 -5.59 -6.69 -9.22
N GLU A 135 -6.37 -7.51 -9.91
CA GLU A 135 -7.75 -7.21 -10.22
C GLU A 135 -8.64 -7.69 -9.07
N ILE A 136 -9.44 -6.79 -8.51
CA ILE A 136 -10.27 -7.03 -7.33
C ILE A 136 -11.72 -6.73 -7.68
N ASP A 137 -12.61 -7.65 -7.31
CA ASP A 137 -14.05 -7.42 -7.40
C ASP A 137 -14.50 -6.35 -6.39
N ARG A 138 -15.16 -5.29 -6.85
CA ARG A 138 -15.52 -4.12 -6.02
C ARG A 138 -16.48 -4.45 -4.87
N HIS A 139 -17.31 -5.49 -5.02
CA HIS A 139 -18.35 -5.81 -4.04
C HIS A 139 -17.87 -6.82 -3.00
N SER A 140 -17.18 -7.87 -3.43
CA SER A 140 -16.72 -8.95 -2.57
C SER A 140 -15.29 -8.80 -2.06
N GLY A 141 -14.46 -7.95 -2.68
CA GLY A 141 -13.03 -7.86 -2.38
C GLY A 141 -12.22 -9.06 -2.87
N LYS A 142 -12.84 -9.97 -3.64
CA LYS A 142 -12.15 -11.17 -4.13
C LYS A 142 -11.13 -10.80 -5.20
N LYS A 143 -9.90 -11.30 -5.03
CA LYS A 143 -8.84 -11.23 -6.04
C LYS A 143 -9.19 -12.12 -7.24
N LEU A 144 -9.43 -11.49 -8.39
CA LEU A 144 -9.87 -12.14 -9.63
C LEU A 144 -8.68 -12.59 -10.47
N HIS A 145 -7.74 -11.67 -10.69
CA HIS A 145 -6.55 -11.88 -11.50
C HIS A 145 -5.33 -11.21 -10.86
N THR A 146 -4.16 -11.77 -11.13
CA THR A 146 -2.87 -11.18 -10.75
C THR A 146 -1.94 -11.20 -11.96
N ILE A 147 -1.35 -10.06 -12.28
CA ILE A 147 -0.43 -9.90 -13.40
C ILE A 147 0.90 -9.41 -12.83
N SER A 148 1.98 -10.12 -13.12
CA SER A 148 3.34 -9.76 -12.69
C SER A 148 4.33 -9.98 -13.83
N SER A 149 5.61 -9.66 -13.60
CA SER A 149 6.69 -9.99 -14.54
C SER A 149 6.84 -11.49 -14.80
N GLU A 150 6.37 -12.35 -13.89
CA GLU A 150 6.46 -13.81 -14.00
C GLU A 150 5.28 -14.42 -14.79
N GLY A 151 4.24 -13.62 -15.07
CA GLY A 151 3.07 -14.03 -15.84
C GLY A 151 1.75 -13.57 -15.24
N SER A 152 0.66 -14.03 -15.85
CA SER A 152 -0.72 -13.78 -15.39
C SER A 152 -1.31 -15.03 -14.75
N MET A 153 -1.86 -14.88 -13.56
CA MET A 153 -2.55 -15.94 -12.83
C MET A 153 -4.01 -15.54 -12.61
N SER A 154 -4.95 -16.44 -12.87
CA SER A 154 -6.38 -16.24 -12.61
C SER A 154 -6.83 -17.07 -11.41
N SER A 155 -7.67 -16.49 -10.56
CA SER A 155 -8.33 -17.24 -9.49
C SER A 155 -9.48 -18.05 -10.08
N CYS A 156 -9.39 -19.39 -10.05
CA CYS A 156 -10.48 -20.26 -10.51
C CYS A 156 -11.66 -20.29 -9.51
N PRO A 157 -12.92 -20.41 -9.98
CA PRO A 157 -13.37 -20.42 -11.37
C PRO A 157 -13.42 -19.01 -11.99
N ALA A 158 -12.97 -18.90 -13.24
CA ALA A 158 -13.06 -17.68 -14.03
C ALA A 158 -14.54 -17.40 -14.34
N THR A 159 -15.15 -16.48 -13.62
CA THR A 159 -16.55 -16.11 -13.85
C THR A 159 -16.55 -14.92 -14.81
N GLU A 160 -16.99 -15.11 -16.05
CA GLU A 160 -16.82 -14.14 -17.16
C GLU A 160 -17.67 -12.85 -17.07
N THR A 161 -18.07 -12.42 -15.86
CA THR A 161 -18.98 -11.27 -15.68
C THR A 161 -18.44 -10.26 -14.68
N TYR A 162 -17.23 -9.73 -14.92
CA TYR A 162 -16.64 -8.68 -14.08
C TYR A 162 -16.89 -7.29 -14.68
N THR A 163 -18.13 -6.84 -14.71
CA THR A 163 -18.47 -5.46 -15.14
C THR A 163 -18.16 -4.40 -14.07
N ARG A 164 -17.55 -4.78 -12.94
CA ARG A 164 -17.35 -3.90 -11.77
C ARG A 164 -16.10 -4.25 -10.93
N SER A 165 -14.97 -4.56 -11.56
CA SER A 165 -13.67 -4.75 -10.90
C SER A 165 -12.82 -3.47 -10.93
N PHE A 166 -11.78 -3.42 -10.09
CA PHE A 166 -10.76 -2.36 -10.13
C PHE A 166 -9.36 -2.98 -9.93
N PHE A 167 -8.33 -2.23 -10.33
CA PHE A 167 -6.94 -2.67 -10.25
C PHE A 167 -6.20 -1.94 -9.15
N ILE A 168 -5.42 -2.69 -8.36
CA ILE A 168 -4.44 -2.15 -7.42
C ILE A 168 -3.05 -2.59 -7.91
N ALA A 169 -2.13 -1.63 -8.08
CA ALA A 169 -0.73 -1.97 -8.30
C ALA A 169 0.00 -2.09 -6.96
N ARG A 170 0.98 -2.98 -6.93
CA ARG A 170 1.83 -3.19 -5.77
C ARG A 170 3.26 -3.41 -6.25
N THR A 171 4.20 -2.78 -5.57
CA THR A 171 5.62 -2.91 -5.83
C THR A 171 6.33 -3.45 -4.60
N ALA A 172 7.10 -4.52 -4.78
CA ALA A 172 7.96 -5.12 -3.78
C ALA A 172 9.40 -4.70 -4.00
N TYR A 173 10.01 -4.10 -2.99
CA TYR A 173 11.42 -3.73 -2.93
C TYR A 173 12.12 -4.64 -1.93
N THR A 174 12.84 -5.65 -2.43
CA THR A 174 13.66 -6.52 -1.59
C THR A 174 15.11 -6.06 -1.63
N LEU A 175 15.69 -5.81 -0.47
CA LEU A 175 17.09 -5.41 -0.31
C LEU A 175 17.81 -6.41 0.60
N ARG A 176 18.96 -6.89 0.12
CA ARG A 176 19.82 -7.83 0.83
C ARG A 176 21.23 -7.27 0.93
N VAL A 177 21.78 -7.34 2.13
CA VAL A 177 23.13 -6.84 2.43
C VAL A 177 24.00 -8.00 2.85
N TYR A 178 25.16 -8.13 2.22
CA TYR A 178 26.14 -9.18 2.48
C TYR A 178 27.47 -8.56 2.91
N ASP A 179 28.16 -9.25 3.81
CA ASP A 179 29.54 -8.91 4.14
C ASP A 179 30.47 -9.36 3.00
N SER A 180 31.28 -8.46 2.44
CA SER A 180 32.16 -8.81 1.33
C SER A 180 33.30 -9.77 1.71
N VAL A 181 33.65 -9.87 3.00
CA VAL A 181 34.69 -10.74 3.52
C VAL A 181 34.10 -12.09 3.90
N THR A 182 33.10 -12.13 4.78
CA THR A 182 32.53 -13.39 5.28
C THR A 182 31.55 -14.04 4.30
N LYS A 183 31.03 -13.27 3.33
CA LYS A 183 29.95 -13.67 2.40
C LYS A 183 28.62 -13.98 3.09
N GLU A 184 28.50 -13.70 4.38
CA GLU A 184 27.27 -13.93 5.14
C GLU A 184 26.27 -12.82 4.87
N LYS A 185 24.99 -13.20 4.84
CA LYS A 185 23.88 -12.25 4.75
C LYS A 185 23.74 -11.52 6.08
N ARG A 186 23.94 -10.21 6.05
CA ARG A 186 23.91 -9.34 7.24
C ARG A 186 22.54 -8.72 7.47
N TRP A 187 21.75 -8.53 6.42
CA TRP A 187 20.39 -8.00 6.50
C TRP A 187 19.57 -8.40 5.27
N ASP A 188 18.28 -8.63 5.47
CA ASP A 188 17.32 -8.99 4.43
C ASP A 188 15.98 -8.36 4.81
N ALA A 189 15.45 -7.49 3.96
CA ALA A 189 14.13 -6.91 4.15
C ALA A 189 13.42 -6.76 2.82
N THR A 190 12.10 -6.96 2.86
CA THR A 190 11.20 -6.62 1.76
C THR A 190 10.22 -5.56 2.22
N TYR A 191 10.21 -4.43 1.51
CA TYR A 191 9.28 -3.33 1.68
C TYR A 191 8.29 -3.32 0.52
N LEU A 192 7.00 -3.20 0.83
CA LEU A 192 5.92 -3.23 -0.14
C LEU A 192 5.21 -1.89 -0.16
N GLU A 193 4.98 -1.40 -1.37
CA GLU A 193 4.26 -0.16 -1.61
C GLU A 193 3.05 -0.46 -2.49
N TYR A 194 1.89 0.05 -2.09
CA TYR A 194 0.72 0.03 -2.94
C TYR A 194 0.68 1.32 -3.76
N ASN A 195 0.58 1.15 -5.08
CA ASN A 195 0.49 2.24 -6.03
C ASN A 195 -0.93 2.28 -6.61
N SER A 196 -1.63 3.39 -6.42
CA SER A 196 -2.77 3.76 -7.25
C SER A 196 -2.47 5.09 -7.91
N TYR A 197 -1.69 5.06 -8.99
CA TYR A 197 -1.66 6.22 -9.88
C TYR A 197 -3.03 6.31 -10.57
N SER A 198 -4.01 6.89 -9.88
CA SER A 198 -5.10 7.61 -10.54
C SER A 198 -4.51 8.95 -10.96
N SER A 199 -4.62 9.28 -12.24
CA SER A 199 -4.16 10.56 -12.82
C SER A 199 -4.78 11.81 -12.17
N THR A 200 -5.75 11.62 -11.27
CA THR A 200 -6.34 12.64 -10.42
C THR A 200 -6.42 12.11 -8.99
N PRO A 201 -5.68 12.69 -8.02
CA PRO A 201 -5.95 12.45 -6.62
C PRO A 201 -7.25 13.18 -6.27
N THR A 202 -8.39 12.55 -6.56
CA THR A 202 -9.69 13.05 -6.13
C THR A 202 -9.86 12.69 -4.66
N ILE A 203 -8.96 13.10 -3.76
CA ILE A 203 -9.33 13.12 -2.34
C ILE A 203 -10.54 14.03 -2.29
N ASN A 204 -11.71 13.47 -1.99
CA ASN A 204 -12.90 14.27 -1.84
C ASN A 204 -12.57 15.32 -0.77
N ARG A 205 -12.50 16.59 -1.19
CA ARG A 205 -12.03 17.71 -0.34
C ARG A 205 -12.93 17.96 0.86
N ASP A 206 -14.01 17.20 0.96
CA ASP A 206 -15.03 17.25 1.98
C ASP A 206 -14.58 16.63 3.31
N HIS A 207 -13.47 15.86 3.35
CA HIS A 207 -13.06 15.13 4.55
C HIS A 207 -11.53 15.02 4.73
N LEU A 208 -11.08 15.15 5.99
CA LEU A 208 -9.70 14.93 6.45
C LEU A 208 -9.61 13.60 7.18
N TYR A 209 -8.66 12.75 6.82
CA TYR A 209 -8.48 11.44 7.45
C TYR A 209 -7.26 11.43 8.36
N PHE A 210 -7.44 10.88 9.57
CA PHE A 210 -6.39 10.70 10.57
C PHE A 210 -6.35 9.25 11.01
N SER A 211 -5.16 8.67 11.08
CA SER A 211 -4.95 7.33 11.60
C SER A 211 -4.10 7.34 12.88
N SER A 212 -4.49 6.52 13.87
CA SER A 212 -3.69 6.21 15.04
C SER A 212 -3.20 4.78 14.91
N THR A 213 -1.88 4.60 14.91
CA THR A 213 -1.25 3.27 14.94
C THR A 213 -1.26 2.63 16.33
N THR A 214 -1.50 3.41 17.39
CA THR A 214 -1.54 2.91 18.77
C THR A 214 -2.92 2.39 19.14
N ASP A 215 -3.96 3.08 18.68
CA ASP A 215 -5.35 2.75 18.98
C ASP A 215 -6.03 1.99 17.82
N ASP A 216 -5.25 1.69 16.77
CA ASP A 216 -5.73 1.09 15.54
C ASP A 216 -6.97 1.82 14.99
N MET A 217 -6.92 3.15 14.94
CA MET A 217 -8.09 3.95 14.58
C MET A 217 -7.92 4.69 13.25
N LEU A 218 -9.02 4.81 12.52
CA LEU A 218 -9.17 5.75 11.40
C LEU A 218 -10.34 6.69 11.71
N ILE A 219 -10.09 7.99 11.62
CA ILE A 219 -11.07 9.06 11.86
C ILE A 219 -11.16 9.92 10.61
N SER A 220 -12.38 10.22 10.17
CA SER A 220 -12.63 11.30 9.21
C SER A 220 -13.16 12.52 9.95
N ILE A 221 -12.73 13.70 9.52
CA ILE A 221 -13.19 14.99 10.03
C ILE A 221 -13.65 15.81 8.84
N ASP A 222 -14.89 16.29 8.86
CA ASP A 222 -15.33 17.33 7.93
C ASP A 222 -14.64 18.66 8.29
N PRO A 223 -13.80 19.23 7.42
CA PRO A 223 -13.05 20.45 7.73
C PRO A 223 -13.94 21.69 7.83
N ASN A 224 -15.17 21.66 7.30
CA ASN A 224 -16.10 22.78 7.35
C ASN A 224 -16.93 22.79 8.63
N THR A 225 -17.37 21.62 9.10
CA THR A 225 -18.22 21.51 10.30
C THR A 225 -17.46 21.12 11.56
N GLY A 226 -16.28 20.50 11.43
CA GLY A 226 -15.52 19.93 12.54
C GLY A 226 -16.10 18.61 13.07
N ASN A 227 -17.15 18.06 12.44
CA ASN A 227 -17.72 16.78 12.83
C ASN A 227 -16.76 15.64 12.50
N SER A 228 -16.58 14.73 13.46
CA SER A 228 -15.73 13.56 13.31
C SER A 228 -16.53 12.26 13.25
N THR A 229 -16.20 11.39 12.30
CA THR A 229 -16.70 10.01 12.22
C THR A 229 -15.52 9.06 12.49
N ILE A 230 -15.68 8.12 13.42
CA ILE A 230 -14.68 7.08 13.68
C ILE A 230 -15.05 5.85 12.87
N TYR A 231 -14.13 5.35 12.06
CA TYR A 231 -14.39 4.28 11.10
C TYR A 231 -14.12 2.90 11.70
N CYS A 232 -12.99 2.69 12.38
CA CYS A 232 -12.60 1.35 12.83
C CYS A 232 -11.69 1.41 14.06
N THR A 233 -11.69 0.32 14.85
CA THR A 233 -10.63 -0.08 15.79
C THR A 233 -10.06 -1.42 15.28
N PHE A 234 -8.93 -1.43 14.58
CA PHE A 234 -8.40 -2.63 13.90
C PHE A 234 -7.99 -3.76 14.86
N GLY A 235 -7.71 -3.48 16.13
CA GLY A 235 -7.39 -4.49 17.15
C GLY A 235 -8.53 -5.44 17.55
N ASN A 236 -9.77 -5.20 17.13
CA ASN A 236 -10.94 -6.07 17.39
C ASN A 236 -11.37 -6.93 16.19
N LEU A 237 -10.72 -6.78 15.04
CA LEU A 237 -10.86 -7.76 13.98
C LEU A 237 -10.11 -9.00 14.46
N ASN A 238 -10.82 -10.08 14.76
CA ASN A 238 -10.27 -11.41 15.02
C ASN A 238 -9.57 -11.97 13.76
N LEU A 239 -8.56 -11.26 13.26
CA LEU A 239 -7.61 -11.73 12.29
C LEU A 239 -6.64 -12.59 13.08
N ARG A 240 -7.10 -13.80 13.42
CA ARG A 240 -6.24 -14.84 13.98
C ARG A 240 -5.12 -15.06 12.97
N SER A 241 -3.94 -14.54 13.27
CA SER A 241 -2.70 -15.13 12.77
C SER A 241 -2.79 -16.62 13.07
N LYS A 242 -2.81 -17.45 12.04
CA LYS A 242 -2.39 -18.84 12.23
C LYS A 242 -0.93 -18.76 12.68
N GLU A 243 -0.71 -18.92 13.98
CA GLU A 243 0.57 -19.34 14.50
C GLU A 243 0.97 -20.62 13.74
N ILE A 244 2.18 -20.63 13.19
CA ILE A 244 2.87 -21.82 12.70
C ILE A 244 3.55 -22.48 13.89
#